data_AF-A0A2N2TJF0-F1
#
_entry.id   AF-A0A2N2TJF0-F1
#
_cell.length_a   1.000
_cell.length_b   1.000
_cell.length_c   1.000
_cell.angle_alpha   90.00
_cell.angle_beta   90.00
_cell.angle_gamma   90.00
#
_symmetry.space_group_name_H-M   'P 1'
#
loop_
_entity.id
_entity.type
_entity.pdbx_description
1 polymer ?
#
loop_
_entity_poly.entity_id
_entity_poly.type
_entity_poly.pdbx_seq_one_letter_code
_entity_poly.pdbx_strand_id
1 'polypeptide(L)'
;GQTLLARYICAGFHPQKISFGGLTVDVVASDGRPLPAVWKTQSIEAHSAERYDCIIKPTSRGTWTVTVQFLHWRTGAVMGTARTRINVT
;
A
#
# COMPACT_ATOMS: atom_id res chain seq x y z
N GLY A 1 -4.47 14.41 11.51
CA GLY A 1 -3.11 14.67 10.99
C GLY A 1 -3.20 15.28 9.60
N GLN A 2 -2.07 15.48 8.93
CA GLN A 2 -2.06 15.94 7.53
C GLN A 2 -2.53 14.83 6.58
N THR A 3 -3.14 15.22 5.46
CA THR A 3 -3.47 14.29 4.36
C THR A 3 -2.19 13.96 3.59
N LEU A 4 -1.96 12.67 3.34
CA LEU A 4 -0.78 12.18 2.62
C LEU A 4 -1.21 11.50 1.31
N LEU A 5 -0.45 11.75 0.24
CA LEU A 5 -0.51 10.94 -0.99
C LEU A 5 0.66 9.96 -0.99
N ALA A 6 0.36 8.67 -0.87
CA ALA A 6 1.33 7.60 -1.04
C ALA A 6 1.20 7.01 -2.45
N ARG A 7 2.24 7.15 -3.26
CA ARG A 7 2.32 6.54 -4.59
C ARG A 7 3.18 5.30 -4.51
N TYR A 8 2.60 4.16 -4.82
CA TYR A 8 3.29 2.89 -4.83
C TYR A 8 3.51 2.41 -6.26
N ILE A 9 4.69 1.83 -6.52
CA ILE A 9 5.02 1.14 -7.76
C ILE A 9 5.63 -0.22 -7.41
N CYS A 10 5.11 -1.29 -8.00
CA CYS A 10 5.77 -2.58 -7.97
C CYS A 10 6.89 -2.60 -9.03
N ALA A 11 8.04 -2.01 -8.69
CA ALA A 11 9.19 -1.95 -9.59
C ALA A 11 9.99 -3.27 -9.70
N GLY A 12 9.58 -4.31 -8.96
CA GLY A 12 10.20 -5.63 -8.97
C GLY A 12 9.34 -6.68 -9.69
N PHE A 13 9.95 -7.85 -9.92
CA PHE A 13 9.32 -8.97 -10.64
C PHE A 13 8.39 -9.84 -9.78
N HIS A 14 8.47 -9.73 -8.45
CA HIS A 14 7.63 -10.49 -7.53
C HIS A 14 6.37 -9.71 -7.15
N PRO A 15 5.19 -10.36 -7.06
CA PRO A 15 4.02 -9.74 -6.46
C PRO A 15 4.32 -9.27 -5.05
N GLN A 16 3.73 -8.13 -4.67
CA GLN A 16 3.96 -7.50 -3.38
C GLN A 16 2.64 -7.20 -2.68
N LYS A 17 2.53 -7.60 -1.42
CA LYS A 17 1.43 -7.22 -0.55
C LYS A 17 1.88 -6.13 0.40
N ILE A 18 1.23 -4.97 0.32
CA ILE A 18 1.46 -3.83 1.21
C ILE A 18 0.33 -3.78 2.23
N SER A 19 0.65 -3.89 3.51
CA SER A 19 -0.30 -3.76 4.64
C SER A 19 0.00 -2.49 5.41
N PHE A 20 -0.99 -1.62 5.60
CA PHE A 20 -0.82 -0.29 6.20
C PHE A 20 -0.90 -0.25 7.73
N GLY A 21 -0.61 -1.37 8.40
CA GLY A 21 -0.58 -1.44 9.87
C GLY A 21 -1.92 -1.09 10.55
N GLY A 22 -3.04 -1.37 9.88
CA GLY A 22 -4.40 -1.08 10.37
C GLY A 22 -4.97 0.27 9.92
N LEU A 23 -4.17 1.13 9.27
CA LEU A 23 -4.72 2.33 8.62
C LEU A 23 -5.57 1.95 7.41
N THR A 24 -6.80 2.46 7.38
CA THR A 24 -7.60 2.45 6.16
C THR A 24 -7.13 3.57 5.24
N VAL A 25 -6.82 3.21 3.99
CA VAL A 25 -6.40 4.12 2.93
C VAL A 25 -7.46 4.17 1.83
N ASP A 26 -7.56 5.33 1.17
CA ASP A 26 -8.40 5.55 0.00
C ASP A 26 -7.53 5.31 -1.25
N VAL A 27 -7.67 4.17 -1.94
CA VAL A 27 -7.03 3.98 -3.26
C VAL A 27 -7.88 4.71 -4.30
N VAL A 28 -7.26 5.66 -5.00
CA VAL A 28 -7.98 6.58 -5.92
C VAL A 28 -7.59 6.40 -7.38
N ALA A 29 -6.43 5.81 -7.65
CA ALA A 29 -5.96 5.56 -9.00
C ALA A 29 -5.20 4.23 -9.09
N SER A 30 -5.32 3.58 -10.24
CA SER A 30 -4.50 2.44 -10.66
C SER A 30 -3.82 2.80 -11.97
N ASP A 31 -2.50 2.61 -12.04
CA ASP A 31 -1.72 2.86 -13.25
C ASP A 31 -1.85 4.28 -13.84
N GLY A 32 -2.03 5.27 -12.95
CA GLY A 32 -2.21 6.67 -13.30
C GLY A 32 -3.61 7.00 -13.81
N ARG A 33 -4.54 6.04 -13.82
CA ARG A 33 -5.95 6.23 -14.18
C ARG A 33 -6.81 6.26 -12.92
N PRO A 34 -7.69 7.26 -12.75
CA PRO A 34 -8.64 7.27 -11.64
C PRO A 34 -9.49 6.00 -11.63
N LEU A 35 -9.71 5.44 -10.44
CA LEU A 35 -10.67 4.36 -10.25
C LEU A 35 -12.11 4.90 -10.40
N PRO A 36 -13.07 4.11 -10.91
CA PRO A 36 -14.46 4.54 -11.05
C PRO A 36 -15.13 4.84 -9.70
N ALA A 37 -14.62 4.23 -8.61
CA ALA A 37 -14.96 4.54 -7.24
C ALA A 37 -13.74 4.39 -6.35
N VAL A 38 -13.71 5.12 -5.23
CA VAL A 38 -12.64 4.99 -4.23
C VAL A 38 -12.68 3.58 -3.62
N TRP A 39 -11.55 2.88 -3.66
CA TRP A 39 -11.39 1.60 -2.99
C TRP A 39 -10.77 1.81 -1.61
N LYS A 40 -11.57 1.63 -0.56
CA LYS A 40 -11.13 1.73 0.83
C LYS A 40 -10.57 0.40 1.30
N THR A 41 -9.31 0.37 1.73
CA THR A 41 -8.65 -0.88 2.14
C THR A 41 -7.57 -0.63 3.19
N GLN A 42 -7.16 -1.68 3.90
CA GLN A 42 -6.00 -1.68 4.80
C GLN A 42 -4.77 -2.37 4.18
N SER A 43 -4.94 -2.95 2.99
CA SER A 43 -3.86 -3.55 2.23
C SER A 43 -4.12 -3.50 0.74
N ILE A 44 -3.06 -3.39 -0.04
CA ILE A 44 -3.08 -3.57 -1.49
C ILE A 44 -2.15 -4.72 -1.87
N GLU A 45 -2.48 -5.40 -2.96
CA GLU A 45 -1.58 -6.33 -3.63
C GLU A 45 -1.30 -5.78 -5.02
N ALA A 46 -0.05 -5.90 -5.46
CA ALA A 46 0.39 -5.38 -6.74
C ALA A 46 1.33 -6.37 -7.40
N HIS A 47 1.14 -6.57 -8.70
CA HIS A 47 2.02 -7.29 -9.58
C HIS A 47 3.00 -6.36 -10.29
N SER A 48 3.99 -6.95 -10.96
CA SER A 48 5.05 -6.22 -11.66
C SER A 48 4.49 -5.10 -12.53
N ALA A 49 5.09 -3.91 -12.40
CA ALA A 49 4.74 -2.66 -13.08
C ALA A 49 3.40 -1.99 -12.69
N GLU A 50 2.56 -2.62 -11.86
CA GLU A 50 1.36 -1.97 -11.34
C GLU A 50 1.71 -0.84 -10.38
N ARG A 51 0.88 0.21 -10.42
CA ARG A 51 1.02 1.40 -9.58
C ARG A 51 -0.30 1.76 -8.94
N TYR A 52 -0.25 2.19 -7.68
CA TYR A 52 -1.43 2.64 -6.94
C TYR A 52 -1.18 3.99 -6.27
N ASP A 53 -2.13 4.90 -6.43
CA ASP A 53 -2.16 6.16 -5.70
C ASP A 53 -3.15 6.05 -4.53
N CYS A 54 -2.62 6.13 -3.32
CA CYS A 54 -3.35 5.97 -2.06
C CYS A 54 -3.38 7.28 -1.28
N ILE A 55 -4.56 7.75 -0.90
CA ILE A 55 -4.73 8.90 -0.01
C ILE A 55 -4.93 8.39 1.43
N ILE A 56 -4.12 8.91 2.35
CA ILE A 56 -4.15 8.54 3.77
C ILE A 56 -4.61 9.77 4.58
N LYS A 57 -5.68 9.60 5.35
CA LYS A 57 -6.29 10.66 6.18
C LYS A 57 -6.32 10.23 7.65
N PRO A 58 -5.19 10.28 8.36
CA PRO A 58 -5.13 9.81 9.74
C PRO A 58 -5.91 10.75 10.67
N THR A 59 -6.86 10.18 11.43
CA THR A 59 -7.71 10.90 12.38
C THR A 59 -7.17 10.90 13.81
N SER A 60 -6.28 9.96 14.14
CA SER A 60 -5.66 9.82 15.46
C SER A 60 -4.16 10.03 15.38
N ARG A 61 -3.52 10.35 16.51
CA ARG A 61 -2.05 10.33 16.66
C ARG A 61 -1.56 8.90 16.83
N GLY A 62 -0.34 8.60 16.37
CA GLY A 62 0.24 7.26 16.51
C GLY A 62 1.33 6.93 15.50
N THR A 63 1.80 5.68 15.57
CA THR A 63 2.76 5.09 14.64
C THR A 63 2.17 3.81 14.05
N TRP A 64 2.06 3.75 12.72
CA TRP A 64 1.57 2.56 12.01
C TRP A 64 2.70 1.96 11.20
N THR A 65 2.97 0.67 11.43
CA THR A 65 4.01 -0.05 10.67
C THR A 65 3.44 -0.54 9.35
N VAL A 66 3.92 0.03 8.26
CA VAL A 66 3.62 -0.44 6.90
C VAL A 66 4.55 -1.60 6.59
N THR A 67 3.99 -2.74 6.20
CA THR A 67 4.74 -3.95 5.86
C THR A 67 4.55 -4.28 4.40
N VAL A 68 5.64 -4.49 3.67
CA VAL A 68 5.63 -4.96 2.29
C VAL A 68 6.19 -6.38 2.26
N GLN A 69 5.36 -7.33 1.87
CA GLN A 69 5.76 -8.74 1.70
C GLN A 69 5.96 -9.03 0.22
N PHE A 70 7.13 -9.59 -0.12
CA PHE A 70 7.44 -10.07 -1.47
C PHE A 70 6.98 -11.52 -1.57
N LEU A 71 6.14 -11.83 -2.56
CA LEU A 71 5.48 -13.12 -2.68
C LEU A 71 6.09 -13.94 -3.82
N HIS A 72 6.17 -15.26 -3.62
CA HIS A 72 6.51 -16.19 -4.67
C HIS A 72 5.35 -16.30 -5.66
N TRP A 73 5.63 -16.04 -6.94
CA TRP A 73 4.64 -15.85 -7.99
C TRP A 73 3.75 -17.06 -8.29
N ARG A 74 4.17 -18.28 -7.95
CA ARG A 74 3.33 -19.50 -8.08
C ARG A 74 2.65 -19.93 -6.78
N THR A 75 3.33 -19.76 -5.65
CA THR A 75 2.92 -20.42 -4.39
C THR A 75 2.34 -19.44 -3.38
N GLY A 76 2.49 -18.13 -3.60
CA GLY A 76 2.11 -17.10 -2.64
C GLY A 76 2.99 -17.05 -1.38
N ALA A 77 4.01 -17.91 -1.28
CA ALA A 77 4.89 -17.94 -0.12
C ALA A 77 5.66 -16.61 0.03
N VAL A 78 5.80 -16.12 1.27
CA VAL A 78 6.55 -14.90 1.54
C VAL A 78 8.05 -15.18 1.37
N MET A 79 8.69 -14.51 0.42
CA MET A 79 10.12 -14.63 0.12
C MET A 79 10.96 -13.57 0.84
N GLY A 80 10.34 -12.47 1.23
CA GLY A 80 11.03 -11.36 1.90
C GLY A 80 10.05 -10.36 2.48
N THR A 81 10.54 -9.49 3.36
CA THR A 81 9.71 -8.47 4.00
C THR A 81 10.50 -7.18 4.19
N ALA A 82 9.94 -6.06 3.75
CA ALA A 82 10.39 -4.72 4.07
C ALA A 82 9.38 -4.04 4.99
N ARG A 83 9.84 -3.12 5.84
CA ARG A 83 8.99 -2.36 6.76
C ARG A 83 9.34 -0.89 6.75
N THR A 84 8.32 -0.04 6.82
CA THR A 84 8.45 1.39 7.07
C THR A 84 7.36 1.82 8.05
N ARG A 85 7.33 3.10 8.45
CA ARG A 85 6.38 3.61 9.43
C ARG A 85 5.75 4.91 8.94
N ILE A 86 4.45 5.04 9.18
CA ILE A 86 3.75 6.32 9.12
C ILE A 86 3.65 6.82 10.56
N ASN A 87 4.16 8.02 10.83
CA ASN A 87 4.08 8.67 12.14
C ASN A 87 3.15 9.87 12.02
N VAL A 88 2.17 9.97 12.92
CA VAL A 88 1.28 11.13 13.03
C VAL A 88 1.42 11.70 14.43
N THR A 89 2.07 12.85 14.50
CA THR A 89 2.33 13.62 15.72
C THR A 89 1.32 14.75 15.88
#